data_AF-A0A945YFI4-F1
#
_entry.id   AF-A0A945YFI4-F1
#
_cell.length_a   1.000
_cell.length_b   1.000
_cell.length_c   1.000
_cell.angle_alpha   90.00
_cell.angle_beta   90.00
_cell.angle_gamma   90.00
#
_symmetry.space_group_name_H-M   'P 1'
#
loop_
_entity.id
_entity.type
_entity.pdbx_description
1 polymer ?
#
loop_
_entity_poly.entity_id
_entity_poly.type
_entity_poly.pdbx_seq_one_letter_code
_entity_poly.pdbx_strand_id
1 'polypeptide(L)'
;MVWNPRTLLVGAALLLPGGAIAETKSAGQLAYETHCVACHMVDSRWVGPSLVKMVETYPDGEVEAFLAWVKNPGKKDPKMIQMPAMSHLPEDVVTDIHNYVVQVTEGKVEKRGRHHFKGFKEPERKLPYVVRSFMPHSSPASILIKLPGDLNACWDTEACRFRYVWSDEKTINTSGRGEPKFGAPPQYRETAPSLWSFADGVKPQFKGYRLIEGYPEFDYAYGAIQIREKVVNGAEPGTVLRQFNLLGVTDGIVMDLTDEGVAMISADAGRLADGKLTLTREEAASFTLNISQP
;
A
#
# COMPACT_ATOMS: atom_id res chain seq x y z
N MET A 1 -73.62 48.23 10.27
CA MET A 1 -72.41 47.48 10.66
C MET A 1 -71.29 48.50 10.76
N VAL A 2 -70.87 48.83 11.98
CA VAL A 2 -69.89 49.90 12.27
C VAL A 2 -68.48 49.30 12.22
N TRP A 3 -67.55 49.93 11.50
CA TRP A 3 -66.13 49.65 11.67
C TRP A 3 -65.31 50.93 11.54
N ASN A 4 -64.53 51.20 12.59
CA ASN A 4 -63.61 52.32 12.79
C ASN A 4 -62.17 51.80 12.62
N PRO A 5 -61.20 52.63 12.18
CA PRO A 5 -59.96 52.22 11.53
C PRO A 5 -58.82 52.00 12.52
N ARG A 6 -57.77 51.30 12.08
CA ARG A 6 -56.42 51.46 12.63
C ARG A 6 -55.38 51.20 11.54
N THR A 7 -54.80 52.26 10.99
CA THR A 7 -53.61 52.17 10.14
C THR A 7 -52.40 52.47 11.02
N LEU A 8 -51.50 51.49 11.14
CA LEU A 8 -50.26 51.59 11.89
C LEU A 8 -49.29 52.59 11.24
N LEU A 9 -48.72 53.49 12.03
CA LEU A 9 -47.49 54.21 11.74
C LEU A 9 -46.30 53.29 12.10
N VAL A 10 -45.53 52.88 11.10
CA VAL A 10 -44.22 52.24 11.30
C VAL A 10 -43.14 53.30 11.12
N GLY A 11 -42.45 53.63 12.21
CA GLY A 11 -41.30 54.54 12.20
C GLY A 11 -40.08 53.85 11.59
N ALA A 12 -39.46 54.50 10.60
CA ALA A 12 -38.18 54.09 10.04
C ALA A 12 -37.04 54.58 10.95
N ALA A 13 -36.42 53.65 11.69
CA ALA A 13 -35.16 53.90 12.38
C ALA A 13 -34.01 53.81 11.36
N LEU A 14 -33.37 54.95 11.09
CA LEU A 14 -32.15 55.02 10.29
C LEU A 14 -30.99 54.47 11.13
N LEU A 15 -30.50 53.28 10.79
CA LEU A 15 -29.26 52.71 11.34
C LEU A 15 -28.07 53.26 10.55
N LEU A 16 -27.20 54.03 11.22
CA LEU A 16 -25.89 54.41 10.70
C LEU A 16 -24.92 53.22 10.87
N PRO A 17 -24.16 52.82 9.83
CA PRO A 17 -23.18 51.75 9.95
C PRO A 17 -21.97 52.23 10.78
N GLY A 18 -21.63 51.46 11.81
CA GLY A 18 -20.42 51.67 12.62
C GLY A 18 -19.16 51.51 11.78
N GLY A 19 -18.28 52.50 11.83
CA GLY A 19 -16.97 52.43 11.20
C GLY A 19 -16.10 51.35 11.84
N ALA A 20 -15.63 50.40 11.05
CA ALA A 20 -14.59 49.47 11.46
C ALA A 20 -13.29 50.25 11.69
N ILE A 21 -12.74 50.19 12.91
CA ILE A 21 -11.38 50.65 13.21
C ILE A 21 -10.44 49.63 12.57
N ALA A 22 -9.72 50.02 11.53
CA ALA A 22 -8.66 49.19 10.98
C ALA A 22 -7.53 49.08 12.02
N GLU A 23 -7.16 47.86 12.43
CA GLU A 23 -6.00 47.64 13.29
C GLU A 23 -4.73 48.15 12.60
N THR A 24 -4.02 49.05 13.27
CA THR A 24 -2.74 49.57 12.81
C THR A 24 -1.69 48.47 12.95
N LYS A 25 -1.16 48.00 11.83
CA LYS A 25 -0.04 47.04 11.79
C LYS A 25 1.20 47.61 12.50
N SER A 26 1.93 46.76 13.20
CA SER A 26 3.21 47.15 13.84
C SER A 26 4.30 47.40 12.79
N ALA A 27 5.36 48.12 13.17
CA ALA A 27 6.54 48.34 12.33
C ALA A 27 7.15 47.00 11.88
N GLY A 28 7.28 46.04 12.80
CA GLY A 28 7.76 44.69 12.53
C GLY A 28 6.89 43.93 11.53
N GLN A 29 5.56 44.05 11.61
CA GLN A 29 4.66 43.45 10.64
C GLN A 29 4.85 44.05 9.24
N LEU A 30 4.92 45.37 9.11
CA LEU A 30 5.16 46.03 7.82
C LEU A 30 6.48 45.59 7.20
N ALA A 31 7.55 45.57 8.00
CA ALA A 31 8.87 45.17 7.54
C ALA A 31 8.89 43.69 7.11
N TYR A 32 8.27 42.80 7.88
CA TYR A 32 8.12 41.39 7.52
C TYR A 32 7.34 41.21 6.20
N GLU A 33 6.22 41.89 6.04
CA GLU A 33 5.40 41.81 4.82
C GLU A 33 6.14 42.35 3.59
N THR A 34 7.04 43.30 3.78
CA THR A 34 7.85 43.89 2.70
C THR A 34 9.01 43.00 2.30
N HIS A 35 9.66 42.32 3.27
CA HIS A 35 10.97 41.70 3.04
C HIS A 35 11.01 40.18 3.18
N CYS A 36 10.09 39.58 3.93
CA CYS A 36 10.21 38.20 4.39
C CYS A 36 9.08 37.28 3.93
N VAL A 37 7.85 37.81 3.79
CA VAL A 37 6.63 37.02 3.53
C VAL A 37 6.66 36.23 2.21
N ALA A 38 7.44 36.70 1.22
CA ALA A 38 7.57 36.01 -0.06
C ALA A 38 8.21 34.61 0.09
N CYS A 39 9.05 34.43 1.11
CA CYS A 39 9.80 33.19 1.32
C CYS A 39 9.40 32.44 2.59
N HIS A 40 9.02 33.16 3.64
CA HIS A 40 8.68 32.61 4.94
C HIS A 40 7.20 32.80 5.21
N MET A 41 6.46 31.71 5.42
CA MET A 41 5.06 31.75 5.83
C MET A 41 4.95 31.51 7.33
N VAL A 42 3.87 31.97 7.96
CA VAL A 42 3.70 31.85 9.41
C VAL A 42 3.78 30.40 9.88
N ASP A 43 2.98 29.52 9.28
CA ASP A 43 2.79 28.14 9.76
C ASP A 43 3.13 27.09 8.71
N SER A 44 3.69 27.46 7.55
CA SER A 44 3.87 26.53 6.43
C SER A 44 5.26 26.67 5.82
N ARG A 45 5.90 25.56 5.50
CA ARG A 45 7.13 25.57 4.70
C ARG A 45 6.79 26.04 3.27
N TRP A 46 7.56 26.99 2.76
CA TRP A 46 7.44 27.47 1.38
C TRP A 46 8.81 27.43 0.69
N VAL A 47 9.41 28.58 0.43
CA VAL A 47 10.80 28.70 -0.03
C VAL A 47 11.75 28.51 1.15
N GLY A 48 11.47 29.19 2.26
CA GLY A 48 12.13 29.04 3.54
C GLY A 48 11.33 28.19 4.54
N PRO A 49 11.91 27.93 5.73
CA PRO A 49 11.16 27.37 6.85
C PRO A 49 9.99 28.29 7.25
N SER A 50 8.97 27.71 7.89
CA SER A 50 7.90 28.50 8.50
C SER A 50 8.43 29.34 9.65
N LEU A 51 7.72 30.43 9.99
CA LEU A 51 8.05 31.23 11.17
C LEU A 51 7.98 30.40 12.45
N VAL A 52 6.99 29.51 12.56
CA VAL A 52 6.88 28.56 13.68
C VAL A 52 8.16 27.73 13.82
N LYS A 53 8.75 27.29 12.70
CA LYS A 53 10.02 26.55 12.73
C LYS A 53 11.22 27.44 13.03
N MET A 54 11.18 28.72 12.63
CA MET A 54 12.24 29.69 12.89
C MET A 54 12.35 30.01 14.38
N VAL A 55 11.24 30.19 15.09
CA VAL A 55 11.23 30.51 16.53
C VAL A 55 11.71 29.36 17.42
N GLU A 56 11.74 28.11 16.91
CA GLU A 56 12.43 27.01 17.61
C GLU A 56 13.95 27.23 17.69
N THR A 57 14.53 27.98 16.74
CA THR A 57 15.96 28.29 16.68
C THR A 57 16.28 29.69 17.21
N TYR A 58 15.34 30.63 17.05
CA TYR A 58 15.47 32.02 17.45
C TYR A 58 14.23 32.44 18.28
N PRO A 59 14.03 31.86 19.47
CA PRO A 59 12.92 32.20 20.34
C PRO A 59 13.02 33.64 20.86
N ASP A 60 12.05 34.06 21.67
CA ASP A 60 12.15 35.29 22.45
C ASP A 60 13.46 35.32 23.26
N GLY A 61 14.15 36.45 23.27
CA GLY A 61 15.47 36.62 23.90
C GLY A 61 16.69 36.21 23.06
N GLU A 62 16.53 35.64 21.86
CA GLU A 62 17.63 35.25 20.96
C GLU A 62 17.78 36.19 19.74
N VAL A 63 17.56 37.49 19.96
CA VAL A 63 17.52 38.50 18.88
C VAL A 63 18.87 38.71 18.22
N GLU A 64 19.97 38.67 18.98
CA GLU A 64 21.34 38.84 18.45
C GLU A 64 21.71 37.70 17.51
N ALA A 65 21.32 36.47 17.85
CA ALA A 65 21.53 35.29 17.01
C ALA A 65 20.68 35.37 15.73
N PHE A 66 19.44 35.87 15.84
CA PHE A 66 18.58 36.13 14.69
C PHE A 66 19.17 37.19 13.76
N LEU A 67 19.62 38.33 14.31
CA LEU A 67 20.30 39.41 13.60
C LEU A 67 21.51 38.90 12.83
N ALA A 68 22.42 38.20 13.51
CA ALA A 68 23.63 37.64 12.88
C ALA A 68 23.29 36.72 11.70
N TRP A 69 22.24 35.90 11.85
CA TRP A 69 21.77 35.01 10.79
C TRP A 69 21.15 35.76 9.61
N VAL A 70 20.30 36.75 9.86
CA VAL A 70 19.65 37.55 8.82
C VAL A 70 20.67 38.34 8.01
N LYS A 71 21.72 38.85 8.67
CA LYS A 71 22.82 39.59 8.04
C LYS A 71 23.76 38.71 7.23
N ASN A 72 24.07 37.50 7.69
CA ASN A 72 25.00 36.58 7.03
C ASN A 72 24.54 35.11 7.12
N PRO A 73 23.50 34.72 6.36
CA PRO A 73 22.98 33.37 6.40
C PRO A 73 23.87 32.36 5.67
N GLY A 74 23.95 31.16 6.24
CA GLY A 74 24.55 29.98 5.61
C GLY A 74 23.51 28.97 5.15
N LYS A 75 23.96 27.73 4.91
CA LYS A 75 23.08 26.59 4.62
C LYS A 75 22.89 25.73 5.87
N LYS A 76 21.71 25.80 6.50
CA LYS A 76 21.35 25.00 7.68
C LYS A 76 20.70 23.66 7.32
N ASP A 77 19.66 23.68 6.46
CA ASP A 77 19.00 22.46 5.99
C ASP A 77 19.57 22.08 4.60
N PRO A 78 20.23 20.90 4.47
CA PRO A 78 20.71 20.42 3.17
C PRO A 78 19.62 20.33 2.09
N LYS A 79 18.35 20.15 2.49
CA LYS A 79 17.17 19.98 1.65
C LYS A 79 16.43 21.30 1.34
N MET A 80 16.95 22.45 1.77
CA MET A 80 16.41 23.77 1.43
C MET A 80 17.43 24.59 0.63
N ILE A 81 16.93 25.63 -0.05
CA ILE A 81 17.79 26.62 -0.66
C ILE A 81 18.51 27.42 0.43
N GLN A 82 19.68 27.98 0.10
CA GLN A 82 20.37 28.90 1.00
C GLN A 82 19.62 30.23 1.02
N MET A 83 19.34 30.75 2.23
CA MET A 83 18.71 32.05 2.41
C MET A 83 19.64 33.16 1.92
N PRO A 84 19.16 34.16 1.15
CA PRO A 84 19.96 35.32 0.78
C PRO A 84 20.20 36.23 1.99
N ALA A 85 21.34 36.92 2.00
CA ALA A 85 21.65 37.90 3.04
C ALA A 85 20.73 39.12 2.96
N MET A 86 20.11 39.49 4.08
CA MET A 86 19.29 40.70 4.21
C MET A 86 20.09 41.84 4.86
N SER A 87 21.38 41.94 4.50
CA SER A 87 22.33 42.88 5.12
C SER A 87 21.96 44.35 4.95
N HIS A 88 21.13 44.67 3.96
CA HIS A 88 20.60 46.01 3.67
C HIS A 88 19.58 46.52 4.70
N LEU A 89 18.96 45.64 5.51
CA LEU A 89 17.99 46.05 6.52
C LEU A 89 18.70 46.57 7.78
N PRO A 90 18.33 47.74 8.33
CA PRO A 90 18.84 48.21 9.62
C PRO A 90 18.59 47.22 10.78
N GLU A 91 19.42 47.23 11.82
CA GLU A 91 19.33 46.26 12.93
C GLU A 91 18.06 46.44 13.79
N ASP A 92 17.61 47.68 13.98
CA ASP A 92 16.33 48.02 14.63
C ASP A 92 15.15 47.44 13.84
N VAL A 93 15.19 47.54 12.50
CA VAL A 93 14.17 46.95 11.63
C VAL A 93 14.15 45.41 11.74
N VAL A 94 15.32 44.76 11.77
CA VAL A 94 15.40 43.30 11.91
C VAL A 94 14.96 42.85 13.31
N THR A 95 15.23 43.66 14.34
CA THR A 95 14.73 43.45 15.71
C THR A 95 13.20 43.52 15.75
N ASP A 96 12.60 44.51 15.11
CA ASP A 96 11.14 44.62 14.99
C ASP A 96 10.53 43.43 14.25
N ILE A 97 11.18 42.93 13.20
CA ILE A 97 10.77 41.71 12.49
C ILE A 97 10.81 40.51 13.44
N HIS A 98 11.88 40.35 14.24
CA HIS A 98 11.99 39.23 15.19
C HIS A 98 10.87 39.25 16.23
N ASN A 99 10.60 40.42 16.83
CA ASN A 99 9.49 40.61 17.77
C ASN A 99 8.15 40.23 17.15
N TYR A 100 7.89 40.66 15.91
CA TYR A 100 6.69 40.28 15.17
C TYR A 100 6.63 38.77 14.90
N VAL A 101 7.75 38.14 14.51
CA VAL A 101 7.83 36.70 14.25
C VAL A 101 7.52 35.89 15.51
N VAL A 102 8.07 36.27 16.66
CA VAL A 102 7.76 35.65 17.96
C VAL A 102 6.28 35.82 18.30
N GLN A 103 5.75 37.05 18.22
CA GLN A 103 4.35 37.34 18.53
C GLN A 103 3.38 36.60 17.62
N VAL A 104 3.59 36.63 16.30
CA VAL A 104 2.65 36.07 15.32
C VAL A 104 2.63 34.54 15.33
N THR A 105 3.64 33.90 15.90
CA THR A 105 3.75 32.44 16.00
C THR A 105 3.30 31.88 17.33
N GLU A 106 3.00 32.72 18.32
CA GLU A 106 2.52 32.29 19.63
C GLU A 106 1.27 31.39 19.49
N GLY A 107 1.33 30.20 20.09
CA GLY A 107 0.26 29.20 20.04
C GLY A 107 0.03 28.54 18.66
N LYS A 108 0.85 28.83 17.64
CA LYS A 108 0.73 28.22 16.31
C LYS A 108 1.62 27.00 16.17
N VAL A 109 1.17 26.06 15.34
CA VAL A 109 1.89 24.84 15.00
C VAL A 109 2.13 24.77 13.50
N GLU A 110 3.27 24.24 13.08
CA GLU A 110 3.59 24.10 11.66
C GLU A 110 2.63 23.11 10.99
N LYS A 111 1.96 23.57 9.94
CA LYS A 111 1.17 22.75 9.04
C LYS A 111 2.11 21.85 8.25
N ARG A 112 2.02 20.55 8.51
CA ARG A 112 2.63 19.55 7.62
C ARG A 112 1.91 19.57 6.29
N GLY A 113 2.66 19.73 5.20
CA GLY A 113 2.14 19.59 3.85
C GLY A 113 1.48 18.21 3.70
N ARG A 114 0.18 18.19 3.42
CA ARG A 114 -0.49 16.96 2.99
C ARG A 114 -0.18 16.78 1.51
N HIS A 115 0.25 15.60 1.10
CA HIS A 115 0.37 15.29 -0.32
C HIS A 115 -0.97 15.57 -1.00
N HIS A 116 -0.96 16.35 -2.08
CA HIS A 116 -2.18 16.69 -2.84
C HIS A 116 -2.79 15.47 -3.54
N PHE A 117 -2.07 14.37 -3.60
CA PHE A 117 -2.60 13.10 -4.09
C PHE A 117 -3.51 12.49 -3.03
N LYS A 118 -4.78 12.29 -3.39
CA LYS A 118 -5.65 11.39 -2.63
C LYS A 118 -4.96 10.04 -2.57
N GLY A 119 -4.89 9.43 -1.37
CA GLY A 119 -4.36 8.08 -1.23
C GLY A 119 -5.09 7.14 -2.17
N PHE A 120 -4.34 6.32 -2.91
CA PHE A 120 -4.95 5.29 -3.75
C PHE A 120 -5.71 4.32 -2.85
N LYS A 121 -7.02 4.22 -3.07
CA LYS A 121 -7.85 3.18 -2.46
C LYS A 121 -8.02 2.09 -3.51
N GLU A 122 -7.42 0.94 -3.26
CA GLU A 122 -7.56 -0.20 -4.16
C GLU A 122 -9.06 -0.56 -4.30
N PRO A 123 -9.56 -0.76 -5.52
CA PRO A 123 -10.94 -1.19 -5.72
C PRO A 123 -11.16 -2.57 -5.09
N GLU A 124 -12.40 -2.84 -4.73
CA GLU A 124 -12.79 -4.17 -4.25
C GLU A 124 -12.49 -5.22 -5.32
N ARG A 125 -11.78 -6.27 -4.93
CA ARG A 125 -11.42 -7.38 -5.82
C ARG A 125 -12.56 -8.39 -5.84
N LYS A 126 -12.99 -8.77 -7.04
CA LYS A 126 -13.99 -9.84 -7.22
C LYS A 126 -13.33 -11.20 -7.01
N LEU A 127 -14.02 -12.12 -6.35
CA LEU A 127 -13.57 -13.50 -6.17
C LEU A 127 -13.84 -14.33 -7.44
N PRO A 128 -12.98 -15.33 -7.73
CA PRO A 128 -11.63 -15.50 -7.21
C PRO A 128 -10.68 -14.40 -7.73
N TYR A 129 -9.60 -14.13 -6.99
CA TYR A 129 -8.53 -13.24 -7.45
C TYR A 129 -7.17 -13.75 -7.03
N VAL A 130 -6.14 -13.21 -7.67
CA VAL A 130 -4.74 -13.48 -7.32
C VAL A 130 -3.99 -12.21 -6.98
N VAL A 131 -3.02 -12.30 -6.09
CA VAL A 131 -2.09 -11.22 -5.77
C VAL A 131 -0.68 -11.73 -5.59
N ARG A 132 0.29 -10.90 -5.96
CA ARG A 132 1.68 -11.09 -5.54
C ARG A 132 1.76 -10.81 -4.04
N SER A 133 2.32 -11.77 -3.30
CA SER A 133 2.50 -11.63 -1.86
C SER A 133 3.75 -12.40 -1.44
N PHE A 134 4.43 -11.89 -0.42
CA PHE A 134 5.35 -12.71 0.35
C PHE A 134 4.52 -13.75 1.09
N MET A 135 4.91 -15.01 1.00
CA MET A 135 4.15 -16.14 1.55
C MET A 135 5.13 -17.06 2.31
N PRO A 136 4.82 -17.51 3.54
CA PRO A 136 5.71 -18.37 4.32
C PRO A 136 6.08 -19.65 3.55
N HIS A 137 7.29 -20.18 3.75
CA HIS A 137 7.75 -21.44 3.13
C HIS A 137 7.65 -21.46 1.59
N SER A 138 7.82 -20.30 0.96
CA SER A 138 7.84 -20.14 -0.50
C SER A 138 8.84 -19.07 -0.90
N SER A 139 9.11 -18.92 -2.19
CA SER A 139 9.99 -17.87 -2.68
C SER A 139 9.39 -16.46 -2.53
N PRO A 140 10.20 -15.39 -2.66
CA PRO A 140 9.69 -14.02 -2.78
C PRO A 140 8.77 -13.82 -4.00
N ALA A 141 8.73 -14.79 -4.91
CA ALA A 141 7.99 -14.73 -6.15
C ALA A 141 6.63 -15.48 -6.07
N SER A 142 6.01 -15.51 -4.90
CA SER A 142 4.75 -16.21 -4.69
C SER A 142 3.51 -15.43 -5.15
N ILE A 143 2.49 -16.21 -5.46
CA ILE A 143 1.15 -15.78 -5.84
C ILE A 143 0.18 -16.37 -4.83
N LEU A 144 -0.50 -15.50 -4.10
CA LEU A 144 -1.66 -15.88 -3.30
C LEU A 144 -2.88 -15.94 -4.21
N ILE A 145 -3.63 -17.01 -4.08
CA ILE A 145 -4.89 -17.25 -4.77
C ILE A 145 -5.99 -17.22 -3.71
N LYS A 146 -6.86 -16.21 -3.78
CA LYS A 146 -8.07 -16.14 -2.94
C LYS A 146 -9.23 -16.74 -3.72
N LEU A 147 -9.71 -17.87 -3.23
CA LEU A 147 -10.85 -18.58 -3.81
C LEU A 147 -12.16 -18.14 -3.14
N PRO A 148 -13.32 -18.32 -3.80
CA PRO A 148 -14.62 -18.30 -3.15
C PRO A 148 -14.65 -19.06 -1.82
N GLY A 149 -15.28 -18.45 -0.82
CA GLY A 149 -15.28 -18.92 0.57
C GLY A 149 -13.97 -18.62 1.30
N ASP A 150 -13.62 -19.49 2.25
CA ASP A 150 -12.46 -19.26 3.14
C ASP A 150 -11.15 -19.81 2.59
N LEU A 151 -11.20 -20.55 1.48
CA LEU A 151 -10.06 -21.21 0.90
C LEU A 151 -9.09 -20.23 0.24
N ASN A 152 -7.82 -20.54 0.41
CA ASN A 152 -6.71 -19.86 -0.21
C ASN A 152 -5.67 -20.88 -0.64
N ALA A 153 -4.86 -20.49 -1.62
CA ALA A 153 -3.72 -21.28 -2.06
C ALA A 153 -2.49 -20.40 -2.32
N CYS A 154 -1.32 -21.01 -2.18
CA CYS A 154 -0.04 -20.39 -2.54
C CYS A 154 0.57 -21.13 -3.72
N TRP A 155 0.91 -20.39 -4.76
CA TRP A 155 1.64 -20.90 -5.93
C TRP A 155 2.93 -20.09 -6.12
N ASP A 156 4.04 -20.76 -6.39
CA ASP A 156 5.37 -20.16 -6.40
C ASP A 156 5.93 -20.11 -7.83
N THR A 157 6.17 -18.89 -8.35
CA THR A 157 6.67 -18.73 -9.73
C THR A 157 8.15 -19.05 -9.90
N GLU A 158 8.94 -19.03 -8.83
CA GLU A 158 10.36 -19.40 -8.91
C GLU A 158 10.50 -20.93 -8.92
N ALA A 159 9.77 -21.60 -8.03
CA ALA A 159 9.74 -23.06 -7.97
C ALA A 159 8.85 -23.71 -9.05
N CYS A 160 8.00 -22.92 -9.73
CA CYS A 160 6.98 -23.35 -10.68
C CYS A 160 6.08 -24.47 -10.14
N ARG A 161 5.59 -24.29 -8.91
CA ARG A 161 4.73 -25.29 -8.26
C ARG A 161 3.78 -24.68 -7.25
N PHE A 162 2.71 -25.42 -7.02
CA PHE A 162 1.83 -25.25 -5.87
C PHE A 162 2.62 -25.46 -4.57
N ARG A 163 2.25 -24.76 -3.50
CA ARG A 163 2.93 -24.88 -2.20
C ARG A 163 2.01 -25.44 -1.13
N TYR A 164 0.83 -24.84 -0.95
CA TYR A 164 -0.10 -25.24 0.11
C TYR A 164 -1.50 -24.62 -0.05
N VAL A 165 -2.48 -25.22 0.62
CA VAL A 165 -3.86 -24.73 0.82
C VAL A 165 -4.08 -24.40 2.29
N TRP A 166 -4.78 -23.30 2.57
CA TRP A 166 -5.26 -22.99 3.92
C TRP A 166 -6.61 -22.30 3.88
N SER A 167 -7.34 -22.36 5.00
CA SER A 167 -8.64 -21.71 5.16
C SER A 167 -8.54 -20.57 6.16
N ASP A 168 -8.68 -19.34 5.69
CA ASP A 168 -8.74 -18.13 6.52
C ASP A 168 -9.23 -16.92 5.71
N GLU A 169 -10.16 -16.15 6.27
CA GLU A 169 -10.59 -14.87 5.71
C GLU A 169 -9.65 -13.70 6.07
N LYS A 170 -8.96 -13.77 7.21
CA LYS A 170 -8.29 -12.64 7.87
C LYS A 170 -6.77 -12.60 7.70
N THR A 171 -6.14 -13.73 7.32
CA THR A 171 -4.67 -13.83 7.18
C THR A 171 -4.11 -13.24 5.88
N ILE A 172 -4.95 -12.74 4.99
CA ILE A 172 -4.49 -12.27 3.67
C ILE A 172 -3.88 -10.86 3.79
N ASN A 173 -2.54 -10.80 3.77
CA ASN A 173 -1.83 -9.53 3.69
C ASN A 173 -1.73 -9.05 2.24
N THR A 174 -2.81 -8.43 1.75
CA THR A 174 -2.85 -7.86 0.39
C THR A 174 -2.03 -6.59 0.24
N SER A 175 -1.51 -6.02 1.34
CA SER A 175 -0.75 -4.76 1.34
C SER A 175 0.71 -4.92 0.92
N GLY A 176 1.20 -6.15 0.78
CA GLY A 176 2.58 -6.47 0.43
C GLY A 176 3.60 -6.13 1.54
N ARG A 177 3.15 -5.76 2.75
CA ARG A 177 4.02 -5.40 3.87
C ARG A 177 4.23 -6.58 4.80
N GLY A 178 5.29 -7.34 4.57
CA GLY A 178 5.68 -8.48 5.41
C GLY A 178 4.89 -9.76 5.12
N GLU A 179 5.36 -10.86 5.68
CA GLU A 179 4.76 -12.18 5.48
C GLU A 179 3.43 -12.31 6.26
N PRO A 180 2.37 -12.87 5.65
CA PRO A 180 1.15 -13.22 6.34
C PRO A 180 1.43 -14.29 7.40
N LYS A 181 0.75 -14.20 8.54
CA LYS A 181 0.86 -15.16 9.64
C LYS A 181 -0.38 -16.02 9.70
N PHE A 182 -0.23 -17.33 9.49
CA PHE A 182 -1.35 -18.25 9.58
C PHE A 182 -1.86 -18.40 11.01
N GLY A 183 -3.18 -18.30 11.20
CA GLY A 183 -3.83 -18.58 12.47
C GLY A 183 -3.83 -20.08 12.83
N ALA A 184 -3.71 -20.95 11.82
CA ALA A 184 -3.55 -22.39 11.95
C ALA A 184 -2.62 -22.91 10.83
N PRO A 185 -1.97 -24.08 11.00
CA PRO A 185 -1.19 -24.69 9.94
C PRO A 185 -2.02 -24.89 8.66
N PRO A 186 -1.40 -24.79 7.45
CA PRO A 186 -2.07 -25.15 6.21
C PRO A 186 -2.65 -26.56 6.26
N GLN A 187 -3.84 -26.76 5.69
CA GLN A 187 -4.50 -28.08 5.66
C GLN A 187 -3.81 -29.06 4.72
N TYR A 188 -3.04 -28.54 3.76
CA TYR A 188 -2.21 -29.28 2.80
C TYR A 188 -0.96 -28.46 2.51
N ARG A 189 0.23 -29.06 2.60
CA ARG A 189 1.50 -28.45 2.21
C ARG A 189 2.42 -29.46 1.54
N GLU A 190 2.80 -29.20 0.29
CA GLU A 190 3.78 -30.03 -0.41
C GLU A 190 5.16 -29.95 0.25
N THR A 191 5.77 -31.10 0.51
CA THR A 191 7.09 -31.21 1.16
C THR A 191 8.15 -31.90 0.31
N ALA A 192 7.75 -32.63 -0.74
CA ALA A 192 8.68 -33.26 -1.66
C ALA A 192 9.64 -32.21 -2.28
N PRO A 193 10.95 -32.48 -2.39
CA PRO A 193 11.92 -31.53 -2.94
C PRO A 193 11.68 -31.24 -4.43
N SER A 194 11.15 -32.23 -5.15
CA SER A 194 10.72 -32.11 -6.54
C SER A 194 9.32 -32.68 -6.70
N LEU A 195 8.49 -32.01 -7.50
CA LEU A 195 7.11 -32.45 -7.77
C LEU A 195 7.06 -33.51 -8.88
N TRP A 196 7.92 -33.38 -9.90
CA TRP A 196 7.88 -34.22 -11.09
C TRP A 196 9.12 -35.10 -11.16
N SER A 197 8.91 -36.38 -11.51
CA SER A 197 9.99 -37.35 -11.77
C SER A 197 10.97 -36.90 -12.88
N PHE A 198 10.50 -36.11 -13.85
CA PHE A 198 11.34 -35.57 -14.94
C PHE A 198 12.01 -34.22 -14.61
N ALA A 199 11.84 -33.69 -13.39
CA ALA A 199 12.38 -32.38 -13.02
C ALA A 199 13.81 -32.45 -12.44
N ASP A 200 14.36 -33.64 -12.20
CA ASP A 200 15.71 -33.77 -11.66
C ASP A 200 16.76 -33.16 -12.61
N GLY A 201 17.61 -32.28 -12.09
CA GLY A 201 18.58 -31.52 -12.88
C GLY A 201 18.01 -30.54 -13.91
N VAL A 202 16.68 -30.40 -14.02
CA VAL A 202 16.02 -29.53 -15.00
C VAL A 202 15.49 -28.27 -14.32
N LYS A 203 16.02 -27.11 -14.73
CA LYS A 203 15.55 -25.83 -14.20
C LYS A 203 14.14 -25.52 -14.72
N PRO A 204 13.14 -25.30 -13.84
CA PRO A 204 11.81 -24.88 -14.27
C PRO A 204 11.83 -23.49 -14.90
N GLN A 205 10.91 -23.26 -15.84
CA GLN A 205 10.72 -21.98 -16.51
C GLN A 205 9.26 -21.54 -16.41
N PHE A 206 9.01 -20.51 -15.61
CA PHE A 206 7.71 -19.85 -15.57
C PHE A 206 7.46 -19.08 -16.87
N LYS A 207 6.32 -19.32 -17.52
CA LYS A 207 5.93 -18.66 -18.77
C LYS A 207 4.85 -17.59 -18.57
N GLY A 208 4.18 -17.61 -17.42
CA GLY A 208 3.14 -16.65 -17.05
C GLY A 208 1.91 -17.37 -16.53
N TYR A 209 0.82 -16.62 -16.39
CA TYR A 209 -0.49 -17.17 -16.08
C TYR A 209 -1.57 -16.31 -16.73
N ARG A 210 -2.75 -16.90 -16.90
CA ARG A 210 -3.97 -16.18 -17.31
C ARG A 210 -5.08 -16.43 -16.30
N LEU A 211 -6.05 -15.53 -16.28
CA LEU A 211 -7.27 -15.71 -15.51
C LEU A 211 -8.39 -16.21 -16.43
N ILE A 212 -8.95 -17.37 -16.11
CA ILE A 212 -10.12 -17.93 -16.79
C ILE A 212 -11.26 -17.87 -15.78
N GLU A 213 -12.23 -16.98 -16.02
CA GLU A 213 -13.34 -16.72 -15.08
C GLU A 213 -12.83 -16.32 -13.67
N GLY A 214 -11.71 -15.59 -13.63
CA GLY A 214 -11.02 -15.17 -12.41
C GLY A 214 -10.05 -16.20 -11.84
N TYR A 215 -10.16 -17.48 -12.19
CA TYR A 215 -9.28 -18.53 -11.69
C TYR A 215 -7.95 -18.54 -12.44
N PRO A 216 -6.80 -18.69 -11.74
CA PRO A 216 -5.51 -18.73 -12.39
C PRO A 216 -5.26 -20.07 -13.09
N GLU A 217 -4.78 -19.99 -14.32
CA GLU A 217 -4.10 -21.07 -15.01
C GLU A 217 -2.64 -20.66 -15.26
N PHE A 218 -1.72 -21.38 -14.62
CA PHE A 218 -0.29 -21.16 -14.69
C PHE A 218 0.31 -21.94 -15.86
N ASP A 219 1.24 -21.33 -16.58
CA ASP A 219 1.99 -21.95 -17.67
C ASP A 219 3.47 -21.97 -17.30
N TYR A 220 4.07 -23.15 -17.31
CA TYR A 220 5.47 -23.36 -16.99
C TYR A 220 6.03 -24.58 -17.73
N ALA A 221 7.35 -24.71 -17.75
CA ALA A 221 8.02 -25.80 -18.46
C ALA A 221 9.21 -26.37 -17.69
N TYR A 222 9.42 -27.68 -17.87
CA TYR A 222 10.65 -28.38 -17.53
C TYR A 222 11.27 -28.92 -18.83
N GLY A 223 12.28 -28.23 -19.34
CA GLY A 223 12.88 -28.58 -20.64
C GLY A 223 11.86 -28.51 -21.77
N ALA A 224 11.61 -29.65 -22.43
CA ALA A 224 10.64 -29.76 -23.53
C ALA A 224 9.19 -30.02 -23.06
N ILE A 225 8.97 -30.32 -21.79
CA ILE A 225 7.64 -30.61 -21.24
C ILE A 225 7.02 -29.28 -20.79
N GLN A 226 5.89 -28.92 -21.40
CA GLN A 226 5.08 -27.77 -21.00
C GLN A 226 3.92 -28.24 -20.13
N ILE A 227 3.64 -27.51 -19.05
CA ILE A 227 2.59 -27.80 -18.08
C ILE A 227 1.70 -26.57 -17.96
N ARG A 228 0.39 -26.77 -18.11
CA ARG A 228 -0.63 -25.83 -17.67
C ARG A 228 -1.33 -26.38 -16.44
N GLU A 229 -1.42 -25.57 -15.38
CA GLU A 229 -2.05 -25.92 -14.12
C GLU A 229 -3.11 -24.87 -13.77
N LYS A 230 -4.38 -25.26 -13.80
CA LYS A 230 -5.50 -24.40 -13.38
C LYS A 230 -5.90 -24.74 -11.95
N VAL A 231 -6.03 -23.72 -11.10
CA VAL A 231 -6.44 -23.88 -9.70
C VAL A 231 -7.85 -23.32 -9.51
N VAL A 232 -8.80 -24.16 -9.10
CA VAL A 232 -10.22 -23.80 -8.93
C VAL A 232 -10.80 -24.37 -7.63
N ASN A 233 -11.98 -23.89 -7.22
CA ASN A 233 -12.76 -24.59 -6.19
C ASN A 233 -13.28 -25.92 -6.73
N GLY A 234 -13.36 -26.92 -5.85
CA GLY A 234 -14.15 -28.13 -6.11
C GLY A 234 -15.65 -27.86 -5.99
N ALA A 235 -16.45 -28.86 -6.40
CA ALA A 235 -17.89 -28.81 -6.26
C ALA A 235 -18.33 -28.78 -4.79
N GLU A 236 -17.61 -29.51 -3.93
CA GLU A 236 -17.85 -29.54 -2.49
C GLU A 236 -17.15 -28.38 -1.77
N PRO A 237 -17.77 -27.77 -0.75
CA PRO A 237 -17.12 -26.79 0.11
C PRO A 237 -15.79 -27.33 0.69
N GLY A 238 -14.81 -26.44 0.90
CA GLY A 238 -13.51 -26.86 1.46
C GLY A 238 -12.57 -27.56 0.48
N THR A 239 -12.97 -27.65 -0.80
CA THR A 239 -12.23 -28.41 -1.82
C THR A 239 -11.53 -27.51 -2.83
N VAL A 240 -10.30 -27.86 -3.19
CA VAL A 240 -9.49 -27.21 -4.25
C VAL A 240 -9.16 -28.24 -5.32
N LEU A 241 -9.41 -27.92 -6.59
CA LEU A 241 -8.99 -28.72 -7.73
C LEU A 241 -7.77 -28.10 -8.40
N ARG A 242 -6.83 -28.95 -8.79
CA ARG A 242 -5.69 -28.60 -9.65
C ARG A 242 -5.83 -29.39 -10.94
N GLN A 243 -6.12 -28.70 -12.03
CA GLN A 243 -6.34 -29.29 -13.35
C GLN A 243 -5.07 -29.12 -14.19
N PHE A 244 -4.50 -30.24 -14.62
CA PHE A 244 -3.24 -30.28 -15.35
C PHE A 244 -3.48 -30.58 -16.82
N ASN A 245 -2.73 -29.91 -17.68
CA ASN A 245 -2.59 -30.25 -19.09
C ASN A 245 -1.11 -30.23 -19.44
N LEU A 246 -0.56 -31.38 -19.84
CA LEU A 246 0.85 -31.52 -20.18
C LEU A 246 1.04 -31.76 -21.67
N LEU A 247 2.06 -31.13 -22.24
CA LEU A 247 2.49 -31.32 -23.62
C LEU A 247 3.96 -31.72 -23.63
N GLY A 248 4.32 -32.67 -24.50
CA GLY A 248 5.71 -33.13 -24.66
C GLY A 248 6.10 -34.32 -23.78
N VAL A 249 5.16 -34.94 -23.07
CA VAL A 249 5.38 -36.17 -22.31
C VAL A 249 5.47 -37.38 -23.25
N THR A 250 6.58 -38.12 -23.19
CA THR A 250 6.84 -39.30 -24.04
C THR A 250 6.61 -40.63 -23.34
N ASP A 251 6.69 -40.65 -22.01
CA ASP A 251 6.64 -41.85 -21.17
C ASP A 251 5.72 -41.63 -19.96
N GLY A 252 5.49 -42.67 -19.15
CA GLY A 252 4.79 -42.51 -17.88
C GLY A 252 5.53 -41.59 -16.92
N ILE A 253 4.79 -40.90 -16.06
CA ILE A 253 5.35 -39.95 -15.10
C ILE A 253 4.92 -40.30 -13.67
N VAL A 254 5.76 -39.93 -12.72
CA VAL A 254 5.42 -39.88 -11.30
C VAL A 254 5.40 -38.45 -10.81
N MET A 255 4.34 -38.09 -10.09
CA MET A 255 4.19 -36.85 -9.34
C MET A 255 4.30 -37.15 -7.85
N ASP A 256 5.27 -36.52 -7.18
CA ASP A 256 5.52 -36.69 -5.75
C ASP A 256 4.70 -35.66 -4.96
N LEU A 257 3.55 -36.13 -4.47
CA LEU A 257 2.58 -35.36 -3.72
C LEU A 257 2.78 -35.49 -2.21
N THR A 258 3.94 -35.99 -1.76
CA THR A 258 4.27 -36.06 -0.33
C THR A 258 4.02 -34.70 0.32
N ASP A 259 3.19 -34.71 1.34
CA ASP A 259 2.67 -33.52 1.98
C ASP A 259 2.64 -33.62 3.50
N GLU A 260 2.35 -32.48 4.12
CA GLU A 260 1.93 -32.38 5.51
C GLU A 260 0.55 -31.75 5.56
N GLY A 261 -0.24 -32.16 6.56
CA GLY A 261 -1.56 -31.60 6.80
C GLY A 261 -2.56 -32.69 7.14
N VAL A 262 -3.83 -32.34 6.98
CA VAL A 262 -4.97 -33.23 7.24
C VAL A 262 -5.86 -33.41 6.01
N ALA A 263 -5.51 -32.76 4.90
CA ALA A 263 -6.28 -32.86 3.67
C ALA A 263 -6.22 -34.26 3.06
N MET A 264 -7.29 -34.64 2.39
CA MET A 264 -7.32 -35.84 1.55
C MET A 264 -7.01 -35.46 0.12
N ILE A 265 -6.21 -36.30 -0.55
CA ILE A 265 -5.81 -36.12 -1.94
C ILE A 265 -6.38 -37.26 -2.77
N SER A 266 -6.99 -36.93 -3.91
CA SER A 266 -7.37 -37.90 -4.93
C SER A 266 -7.07 -37.37 -6.32
N ALA A 267 -7.08 -38.27 -7.31
CA ALA A 267 -6.87 -37.98 -8.70
C ALA A 267 -7.94 -38.69 -9.54
N ASP A 268 -8.34 -38.08 -10.66
CA ASP A 268 -9.29 -38.68 -11.62
C ASP A 268 -8.62 -39.68 -12.59
N ALA A 269 -7.29 -39.70 -12.64
CA ALA A 269 -6.49 -40.58 -13.48
C ALA A 269 -5.25 -41.08 -12.73
N GLY A 270 -4.68 -42.20 -13.19
CA GLY A 270 -3.49 -42.81 -12.60
C GLY A 270 -3.74 -43.53 -11.28
N ARG A 271 -2.64 -43.90 -10.62
CA ARG A 271 -2.65 -44.60 -9.33
C ARG A 271 -1.92 -43.78 -8.28
N LEU A 272 -2.66 -43.32 -7.27
CA LEU A 272 -2.11 -42.66 -6.08
C LEU A 272 -1.82 -43.70 -5.00
N ALA A 273 -0.55 -43.83 -4.61
CA ALA A 273 -0.11 -44.69 -3.51
C ALA A 273 1.11 -44.07 -2.83
N ASP A 274 1.15 -44.13 -1.49
CA ASP A 274 2.29 -43.64 -0.68
C ASP A 274 2.72 -42.20 -1.02
N GLY A 275 1.74 -41.31 -1.23
CA GLY A 275 1.98 -39.90 -1.59
C GLY A 275 2.50 -39.69 -3.01
N LYS A 276 2.52 -40.72 -3.86
CA LYS A 276 2.99 -40.63 -5.25
C LYS A 276 1.88 -41.00 -6.22
N LEU A 277 1.62 -40.10 -7.16
CA LEU A 277 0.70 -40.35 -8.27
C LEU A 277 1.50 -40.84 -9.48
N THR A 278 1.26 -42.09 -9.89
CA THR A 278 1.82 -42.67 -11.11
C THR A 278 0.80 -42.58 -12.23
N LEU A 279 1.20 -41.99 -13.37
CA LEU A 279 0.36 -41.78 -14.55
C LEU A 279 1.01 -42.45 -15.76
N THR A 280 0.22 -43.08 -16.62
CA THR A 280 0.66 -43.43 -17.97
C THR A 280 0.89 -42.16 -18.80
N ARG A 281 1.49 -42.32 -19.98
CA ARG A 281 1.66 -41.20 -20.92
C ARG A 281 0.32 -40.56 -21.28
N GLU A 282 -0.69 -41.38 -21.54
CA GLU A 282 -2.03 -40.93 -21.92
C GLU A 282 -2.73 -40.20 -20.77
N GLU A 283 -2.64 -40.73 -19.56
CA GLU A 283 -3.20 -40.09 -18.35
C GLU A 283 -2.48 -38.78 -18.01
N ALA A 284 -1.17 -38.71 -18.25
CA ALA A 284 -0.37 -37.51 -18.00
C ALA A 284 -0.77 -36.31 -18.88
N ALA A 285 -1.39 -36.54 -20.04
CA ALA A 285 -1.77 -35.47 -20.95
C ALA A 285 -2.79 -34.51 -20.34
N SER A 286 -3.73 -35.02 -19.54
CA SER A 286 -4.73 -34.22 -18.82
C SER A 286 -5.30 -35.00 -17.65
N PHE A 287 -5.23 -34.43 -16.45
CA PHE A 287 -5.79 -35.01 -15.23
C PHE A 287 -6.10 -33.93 -14.19
N THR A 288 -6.87 -34.28 -13.19
CA THR A 288 -7.28 -33.40 -12.09
C THR A 288 -6.87 -34.00 -10.76
N LEU A 289 -6.18 -33.21 -9.94
CA LEU A 289 -6.01 -33.49 -8.52
C LEU A 289 -7.10 -32.79 -7.72
N ASN A 290 -7.63 -33.49 -6.74
CA ASN A 290 -8.56 -32.99 -5.77
C ASN A 290 -7.90 -32.94 -4.39
N ILE A 291 -7.94 -31.78 -3.74
CA ILE A 291 -7.48 -31.57 -2.36
C ILE A 291 -8.71 -31.15 -1.56
N SER A 292 -9.22 -32.05 -0.72
CA SER A 292 -10.38 -31.76 0.12
C SER A 292 -9.97 -31.66 1.59
N GLN A 293 -10.72 -30.87 2.35
CA GLN A 293 -10.67 -31.00 3.81
C GLN A 293 -11.01 -32.43 4.24
N PRO A 294 -10.48 -32.89 5.39
CA PRO A 294 -10.84 -34.19 5.97
C PRO A 294 -12.34 -34.33 6.23
#